data_AF-A0A090Y2L4-F1
#
_entry.id   AF-A0A090Y2L4-F1
#
_cell.length_a   1.000
_cell.length_b   1.000
_cell.length_c   1.000
_cell.angle_alpha   90.00
_cell.angle_beta   90.00
_cell.angle_gamma   90.00
#
_symmetry.space_group_name_H-M   'P 1'
#
loop_
_entity.id
_entity.type
_entity.pdbx_description
1 polymer ?
#
loop_
_entity_poly.entity_id
_entity_poly.type
_entity_poly.pdbx_seq_one_letter_code
_entity_poly.pdbx_strand_id
1 'polypeptide(L)' 'MKKGSANKSGLKPGDKVIMHTCYEARKEKNAGKVWTVESEPWDVCGAEVVKLEGYSGGFATEYLKKWEPVPDSVGNG' A
#
# COMPACT_ATOMS: atom_id res chain seq x y z
N MET A 1 10.38 -20.02 19.85
CA MET A 1 9.18 -19.73 19.04
C MET A 1 9.35 -18.39 18.34
N LYS A 2 9.15 -18.33 17.02
CA LYS A 2 9.35 -17.11 16.20
C LYS A 2 8.20 -16.14 16.43
N LYS A 3 8.42 -15.05 17.19
CA LYS A 3 7.59 -13.85 17.07
C LYS A 3 8.25 -12.96 16.03
N GLY A 4 8.02 -13.27 14.75
CA GLY A 4 8.33 -12.31 13.69
C GLY A 4 7.43 -11.11 13.90
N SER A 5 8.00 -9.94 14.18
CA SER A 5 7.25 -8.70 14.33
C SER A 5 6.50 -8.44 13.03
N ALA A 6 5.20 -8.72 12.99
CA ALA A 6 4.38 -8.35 11.84
C ALA A 6 4.25 -6.82 11.85
N ASN A 7 4.68 -6.18 10.77
CA ASN A 7 4.45 -4.75 10.54
C ASN A 7 2.94 -4.46 10.68
N LYS A 8 2.58 -3.30 11.24
CA LYS A 8 1.18 -2.97 11.61
C LYS A 8 0.23 -3.04 10.41
N SER A 9 0.70 -2.63 9.23
CA SER A 9 -0.09 -2.65 8.00
C SER A 9 -0.16 -4.01 7.30
N GLY A 10 0.79 -4.92 7.59
CA GLY A 10 0.95 -6.17 6.83
C GLY A 10 1.26 -5.96 5.34
N LEU A 11 1.77 -4.79 4.95
CA LEU A 11 2.28 -4.51 3.60
C LEU A 11 3.68 -5.09 3.42
N LYS A 12 3.97 -5.52 2.19
CA LYS A 12 5.27 -6.05 1.77
C LYS A 12 5.56 -5.64 0.32
N PRO A 13 6.83 -5.67 -0.13
CA PRO A 13 7.19 -5.45 -1.53
C PRO A 13 6.32 -6.28 -2.49
N GLY A 14 5.87 -5.64 -3.57
CA GLY A 14 5.02 -6.24 -4.60
C GLY A 14 3.51 -6.14 -4.34
N ASP A 15 3.07 -5.84 -3.12
CA ASP A 15 1.65 -5.57 -2.86
C ASP A 15 1.18 -4.36 -3.69
N LYS A 16 -0.02 -4.49 -4.26
CA LYS A 16 -0.69 -3.41 -4.97
C LYS A 16 -1.58 -2.65 -4.00
N VAL A 17 -1.52 -1.33 -4.03
CA VAL A 17 -2.26 -0.46 -3.11
C VAL A 17 -2.83 0.76 -3.83
N ILE A 18 -3.87 1.35 -3.25
CA ILE A 18 -4.38 2.67 -3.64
C ILE A 18 -4.22 3.62 -2.45
N MET A 19 -3.99 4.89 -2.74
CA MET A 19 -4.06 5.94 -1.72
C MET A 19 -5.52 6.19 -1.33
N HIS A 20 -5.80 6.30 -0.04
CA HIS A 20 -7.12 6.65 0.47
C HIS A 20 -7.04 7.63 1.64
N THR A 21 -8.12 8.36 1.87
CA THR A 21 -8.30 9.24 3.04
C THR A 21 -7.16 10.26 3.26
N CYS A 22 -6.42 10.64 2.21
CA CYS A 22 -5.37 11.65 2.24
C CYS A 22 -5.54 12.70 1.12
N TYR A 23 -4.84 13.83 1.24
CA TYR A 23 -4.89 14.90 0.23
C TYR A 23 -4.34 14.41 -1.12
N GLU A 24 -3.28 13.61 -1.10
CA GLU A 24 -2.67 13.00 -2.29
C GLU A 24 -3.66 12.16 -3.08
N ALA A 25 -4.56 11.43 -2.41
CA ALA A 25 -5.59 10.60 -3.05
C ALA A 25 -6.64 11.42 -3.82
N ARG A 26 -6.81 12.70 -3.47
CA ARG A 26 -7.77 13.62 -4.12
C ARG A 26 -7.18 14.32 -5.35
N LYS A 27 -5.87 14.24 -5.57
CA LYS A 27 -5.22 14.80 -6.76
C LYS A 27 -5.54 13.92 -7.96
N GLU A 28 -5.98 14.51 -9.08
CA GLU A 28 -6.36 13.77 -10.30
C GLU A 28 -5.28 12.76 -10.74
N LYS A 29 -4.00 13.13 -10.65
CA LYS A 29 -2.87 12.26 -11.01
C LYS A 29 -2.71 10.98 -10.17
N ASN A 30 -3.36 10.92 -9.01
CA ASN A 30 -3.23 9.84 -8.03
C ASN A 30 -4.58 9.16 -7.74
N ALA A 31 -5.71 9.80 -8.04
CA ALA A 31 -7.03 9.28 -7.78
C ALA A 31 -7.25 7.97 -8.54
N GLY A 32 -7.52 6.88 -7.83
CA GLY A 32 -7.67 5.54 -8.40
C GLY A 32 -6.37 4.92 -8.95
N LYS A 33 -5.23 5.59 -8.83
CA LYS A 33 -3.94 5.05 -9.26
C LYS A 33 -3.53 3.90 -8.35
N VAL A 34 -3.23 2.76 -8.97
CA VAL A 34 -2.64 1.60 -8.30
C VAL A 34 -1.14 1.80 -8.21
N TRP A 35 -0.60 1.67 -7.01
CA TRP A 35 0.82 1.76 -6.70
C TRP A 35 1.36 0.38 -6.34
N THR A 36 2.63 0.13 -6.68
CA THR A 36 3.38 -1.04 -6.20
C THR A 36 4.17 -0.64 -4.97
N VAL A 37 4.06 -1.41 -3.88
CA VAL A 37 4.96 -1.28 -2.73
C VAL A 37 6.36 -1.78 -3.15
N GLU A 38 7.39 -0.96 -2.93
CA GLU A 38 8.78 -1.25 -3.34
C GLU A 38 9.65 -1.75 -2.17
N SER A 39 9.23 -1.53 -0.92
CA SER A 39 10.05 -1.84 0.26
C SER A 39 9.28 -2.52 1.38
N GLU A 40 10.02 -3.14 2.29
CA GLU A 40 9.48 -3.47 3.62
C GLU A 40 9.05 -2.18 4.34
N PRO A 41 8.01 -2.22 5.19
CA PRO A 41 7.63 -1.11 6.06
C PRO A 41 8.74 -0.72 7.04
N TRP A 42 8.86 0.56 7.35
CA TRP A 42 9.75 1.07 8.41
C TRP A 42 9.10 2.20 9.21
N ASP A 43 9.63 2.45 10.42
CA ASP A 43 9.15 3.53 11.29
C ASP A 43 9.86 4.85 10.99
N VAL A 44 9.07 5.91 10.87
CA VAL A 44 9.52 7.30 10.83
C VAL A 44 8.76 8.06 11.90
N CYS A 45 9.42 8.33 13.03
CA CYS A 45 8.86 9.08 14.16
C CYS A 45 7.53 8.51 14.70
N GLY A 46 7.39 7.18 14.75
CA GLY A 46 6.18 6.50 15.22
C GLY A 46 5.13 6.20 14.14
N ALA A 47 5.35 6.69 12.91
CA ALA A 47 4.51 6.39 11.76
C ALA A 47 5.15 5.29 10.88
N GLU A 48 4.38 4.26 10.56
CA GLU A 48 4.83 3.21 9.65
C GLU A 48 4.66 3.66 8.19
N VAL A 49 5.74 3.63 7.41
CA VAL A 49 5.79 4.09 6.02
C VAL A 49 6.35 3.00 5.10
N VAL A 50 6.05 3.10 3.79
CA VAL A 50 6.63 2.27 2.72
C VAL A 50 7.13 3.13 1.56
N LYS A 51 8.00 2.59 0.70
CA LYS A 51 8.28 3.18 -0.62
C LYS A 51 7.23 2.70 -1.62
N LEU A 52 6.77 3.60 -2.47
CA LEU A 52 5.93 3.27 -3.62
C LEU A 52 6.73 3.50 -4.89
N GLU A 53 6.59 2.60 -5.85
CA GLU A 53 7.28 2.68 -7.14
C GLU A 53 6.99 4.02 -7.84
N GLY A 54 8.04 4.79 -8.14
CA GLY A 54 7.93 6.11 -8.76
C GLY A 54 7.38 7.23 -7.86
N TYR A 55 7.20 6.99 -6.56
CA TYR A 55 6.87 8.01 -5.57
C TYR A 55 8.11 8.38 -4.75
N SER A 56 8.42 9.67 -4.65
CA SER A 56 9.57 10.14 -3.88
C SER A 56 9.30 10.09 -2.38
N GLY A 57 10.13 9.36 -1.63
CA GLY A 57 10.09 9.29 -0.17
C GLY A 57 9.19 8.18 0.38
N GLY A 58 9.08 8.14 1.71
CA GLY A 58 8.19 7.22 2.41
C GLY A 58 6.75 7.73 2.40
N PHE A 59 5.80 6.81 2.23
CA PHE A 59 4.37 7.10 2.29
C PHE A 59 3.73 6.34 3.46
N ALA A 60 2.95 7.04 4.28
CA ALA A 60 2.36 6.46 5.47
C ALA A 60 1.33 5.38 5.12
N THR A 61 1.51 4.21 5.74
CA THR A 61 0.73 3.00 5.45
C THR A 61 -0.74 3.12 5.88
N GLU A 62 -1.06 4.01 6.81
CA GLU A 62 -2.45 4.29 7.25
C GLU A 62 -3.33 4.90 6.15
N TYR A 63 -2.71 5.45 5.09
CA TYR A 63 -3.39 6.03 3.92
C TYR A 63 -3.30 5.11 2.70
N LEU A 64 -2.95 3.83 2.89
CA LEU A 64 -2.85 2.83 1.83
C LEU A 64 -3.84 1.69 2.09
N LYS A 65 -4.61 1.36 1.05
CA LYS A 65 -5.50 0.20 1.04
C LYS A 65 -5.01 -0.79 0.00
N LYS A 66 -4.91 -2.07 0.35
CA LYS A 66 -4.60 -3.13 -0.63
C LYS A 66 -5.62 -3.08 -1.76
N TRP A 67 -5.08 -3.00 -2.97
CA TRP A 67 -5.87 -3.10 -4.19
C TRP A 67 -6.12 -4.59 -4.42
N GLU A 68 -7.33 -5.03 -4.14
CA GLU A 68 -7.79 -6.35 -4.52
C GLU A 68 -8.37 -6.22 -5.94
N PRO A 69 -7.77 -6.88 -6.96
CA PRO A 69 -8.51 -7.09 -8.18
C PRO A 69 -9.77 -7.87 -7.82
N VAL A 70 -10.92 -7.46 -8.36
CA VAL A 70 -12.09 -8.34 -8.35
C VAL A 70 -11.61 -9.66 -8.96
N PRO A 71 -11.74 -10.81 -8.27
CA PRO A 71 -11.37 -12.07 -8.90
C PRO A 71 -12.23 -12.15 -10.15
N ASP A 72 -11.56 -12.25 -11.31
CA ASP A 72 -12.24 -12.48 -12.59
C ASP A 72 -13.30 -13.53 -12.32
N SER A 73 -14.55 -13.11 -12.51
CA SER A 73 -15.74 -13.93 -12.31
C SER A 73 -15.42 -15.34 -12.77
N VAL A 74 -15.46 -16.30 -11.83
CA VAL A 74 -15.51 -17.72 -12.14
C VAL A 74 -16.54 -17.88 -13.24
N GLY A 75 -16.05 -18.09 -14.46
CA GLY A 75 -16.85 -18.58 -15.56
C GLY A 75 -17.26 -19.99 -15.18
N ASN A 76 -18.41 -20.12 -14.52
CA ASN A 76 -19.12 -21.37 -14.50
C ASN A 76 -19.82 -21.48 -15.85
N GLY A 77 -19.28 -22.38 -16.68
CA GLY A 77 -19.97 -22.91 -17.84
C GLY A 77 -21.11 -23.85 -17.46
#